data_AF-A0A5C8EAU9-F1
#
_entry.id   AF-A0A5C8EAU9-F1
#
_cell.length_a   1.000
_cell.length_b   1.000
_cell.length_c   1.000
_cell.angle_alpha   90.00
_cell.angle_beta   90.00
_cell.angle_gamma   90.00
#
_symmetry.space_group_name_H-M   'P 1'
#
loop_
_entity.id
_entity.type
_entity.pdbx_description
1 polymer ?
#
loop_
_entity_poly.entity_id
_entity_poly.type
_entity_poly.pdbx_seq_one_letter_code
_entity_poly.pdbx_strand_id
1 'polypeptide(L)'
;MILDKDSFSGFVKYIENNFNFDFLSKIPGYEEDYKIQKESILKLIKNSDNNDTFLDYISYTYSLLRSDIIEQIISLSWEKPNGMKDSFINDDKFELNINQKINYISILLVIRDIMHTSYIASIPIYNEYKYNQKEFCDKAKEMIENSIDNISTLGNINPIFIAIAAKSILPFSIKSDELSSSSKLISILFNISRIIGAYPYCENNSERTQPIFLSAIYNLTNNASFLGIDYKMIRQLYDKVKCGEIRWKN
;
A
#
# COMPACT_ATOMS: atom_id res chain seq x y z
N MET A 1 -13.88 -9.54 8.60
CA MET A 1 -14.53 -10.76 8.06
C MET A 1 -13.38 -11.67 7.67
N ILE A 2 -13.12 -12.76 8.38
CA ILE A 2 -11.93 -13.57 8.08
C ILE A 2 -12.14 -14.29 6.74
N LEU A 3 -11.18 -14.19 5.82
CA LEU A 3 -11.22 -15.01 4.60
C LEU A 3 -11.04 -16.47 4.99
N ASP A 4 -12.02 -17.30 4.64
CA ASP A 4 -11.83 -18.76 4.68
C ASP A 4 -10.84 -19.21 3.59
N LYS A 5 -10.45 -20.49 3.63
CA LYS A 5 -9.43 -21.03 2.71
C LYS A 5 -9.82 -20.89 1.23
N ASP A 6 -11.11 -21.07 0.92
CA ASP A 6 -11.60 -20.96 -0.46
C ASP A 6 -11.57 -19.51 -0.95
N SER A 7 -11.99 -18.58 -0.10
CA SER A 7 -11.94 -17.14 -0.37
C SER A 7 -10.50 -16.63 -0.48
N PHE A 8 -9.60 -17.16 0.35
CA PHE A 8 -8.17 -16.87 0.27
C PHE A 8 -7.55 -17.37 -1.04
N SER A 9 -7.89 -18.58 -1.48
CA SER A 9 -7.49 -19.08 -2.81
C SER A 9 -8.01 -18.17 -3.93
N GLY A 10 -9.25 -17.69 -3.80
CA GLY A 10 -9.84 -16.70 -4.71
C GLY A 10 -9.05 -15.39 -4.75
N PHE A 11 -8.64 -14.86 -3.59
CA PHE A 11 -7.78 -13.68 -3.49
C PHE A 11 -6.44 -13.90 -4.20
N VAL A 12 -5.76 -15.02 -3.96
CA VAL A 12 -4.47 -15.33 -4.61
C VAL A 12 -4.61 -15.36 -6.13
N LYS A 13 -5.64 -16.04 -6.65
CA LYS A 13 -5.93 -16.08 -8.09
C LYS A 13 -6.24 -14.69 -8.65
N TYR A 14 -6.96 -13.86 -7.90
CA TYR A 14 -7.20 -12.48 -8.28
C TYR A 14 -5.89 -11.72 -8.45
N ILE A 15 -4.95 -11.84 -7.50
CA ILE A 15 -3.65 -11.19 -7.59
C ILE A 15 -2.88 -11.65 -8.85
N GLU A 16 -2.82 -12.97 -9.07
CA GLU A 16 -2.08 -13.57 -10.18
C GLU A 16 -2.58 -13.14 -11.56
N ASN A 17 -3.88 -12.94 -11.70
CA ASN A 17 -4.53 -12.69 -12.98
C ASN A 17 -4.73 -11.20 -13.30
N ASN A 18 -4.82 -10.34 -12.28
CA ASN A 18 -5.20 -8.93 -12.49
C ASN A 18 -4.02 -7.95 -12.33
N PHE A 19 -2.93 -8.34 -11.66
CA PHE A 19 -1.77 -7.45 -11.50
C PHE A 19 -0.59 -7.85 -12.38
N ASN A 20 -0.04 -6.84 -13.07
CA ASN A 20 1.21 -6.95 -13.79
C ASN A 20 2.38 -6.52 -12.89
N PHE A 21 3.37 -7.39 -12.75
CA PHE A 21 4.54 -7.18 -11.89
C PHE A 21 5.74 -6.56 -12.61
N ASP A 22 5.60 -6.14 -13.88
CA ASP A 22 6.69 -5.53 -14.65
C ASP A 22 7.25 -4.25 -14.02
N PHE A 23 6.48 -3.56 -13.15
CA PHE A 23 6.94 -2.39 -12.40
C PHE A 23 8.17 -2.70 -11.54
N LEU A 24 8.34 -3.95 -11.09
CA LEU A 24 9.50 -4.37 -10.30
C LEU A 24 10.81 -4.23 -11.09
N SER A 25 10.77 -4.34 -12.43
CA SER A 25 11.95 -4.11 -13.28
C SER A 25 12.40 -2.64 -13.33
N LYS A 26 11.53 -1.72 -12.90
CA LYS A 26 11.82 -0.28 -12.82
C LYS A 26 12.32 0.15 -11.45
N ILE A 27 12.18 -0.69 -10.44
CA ILE A 27 12.69 -0.41 -9.10
C ILE A 27 14.20 -0.72 -9.08
N PRO A 28 15.06 0.26 -8.82
CA PRO A 28 16.50 0.06 -8.81
C PRO A 28 16.97 -0.88 -7.70
N GLY A 29 18.23 -1.32 -7.78
CA GLY A 29 18.92 -1.96 -6.65
C GLY A 29 18.70 -3.45 -6.50
N TYR A 30 18.09 -4.10 -7.50
CA TYR A 30 17.87 -5.53 -7.50
C TYR A 30 18.18 -6.12 -8.87
N GLU A 31 19.14 -7.06 -8.90
CA GLU A 31 19.72 -7.59 -10.14
C GLU A 31 18.93 -8.78 -10.71
N GLU A 32 18.00 -9.35 -9.94
CA GLU A 32 17.19 -10.48 -10.39
C GLU A 32 16.04 -10.06 -11.31
N ASP A 33 15.69 -10.94 -12.25
CA ASP A 33 14.52 -10.80 -13.12
C ASP A 33 13.24 -10.57 -12.28
N TYR A 34 12.43 -9.60 -12.70
CA TYR A 34 11.15 -9.29 -12.05
C TYR A 34 10.22 -10.52 -11.93
N LYS A 35 10.39 -11.53 -12.79
CA LYS A 35 9.67 -12.82 -12.69
C LYS A 35 10.01 -13.59 -11.41
N ILE A 36 11.28 -13.62 -11.02
CA ILE A 36 11.73 -14.27 -9.78
C ILE A 36 11.17 -13.53 -8.58
N GLN A 37 11.17 -12.19 -8.64
CA GLN A 37 10.57 -11.35 -7.61
C GLN A 37 9.06 -11.57 -7.51
N LYS A 38 8.35 -11.65 -8.63
CA LYS A 38 6.92 -11.98 -8.70
C LYS A 38 6.63 -13.33 -8.02
N GLU A 39 7.37 -14.37 -8.36
CA GLU A 39 7.18 -15.71 -7.77
C GLU A 39 7.39 -15.69 -6.26
N SER A 40 8.40 -14.94 -5.80
CA SER A 40 8.70 -14.76 -4.38
C SER A 40 7.60 -14.03 -3.62
N ILE A 41 7.05 -12.96 -4.20
CA ILE A 41 5.88 -12.24 -3.64
C ILE A 41 4.67 -13.17 -3.57
N LEU A 42 4.36 -13.90 -4.63
CA LEU A 42 3.23 -14.83 -4.65
C LEU A 42 3.40 -15.97 -3.64
N LYS A 43 4.61 -16.49 -3.48
CA LYS A 43 4.93 -17.49 -2.47
C LYS A 43 4.75 -16.94 -1.05
N LEU A 44 5.21 -15.71 -0.80
CA LEU A 44 5.02 -15.04 0.49
C LEU A 44 3.53 -14.88 0.83
N ILE A 45 2.73 -14.43 -0.13
CA ILE A 45 1.27 -14.33 0.03
C ILE A 45 0.69 -15.71 0.34
N LYS A 46 0.94 -16.73 -0.50
CA LYS A 46 0.39 -18.08 -0.34
C LYS A 46 0.73 -18.72 1.01
N ASN A 47 1.93 -18.47 1.52
CA ASN A 47 2.40 -19.03 2.80
C ASN A 47 1.83 -18.30 4.03
N SER A 48 1.08 -17.21 3.85
CA SER A 48 0.48 -16.43 4.94
C SER A 48 -0.92 -16.92 5.33
N ASP A 49 -1.42 -18.01 4.71
CA ASP A 49 -2.78 -18.54 4.86
C ASP A 49 -3.11 -19.13 6.25
N ASN A 50 -2.09 -19.29 7.10
CA ASN A 50 -2.21 -19.78 8.46
C ASN A 50 -2.26 -18.66 9.52
N ASN A 51 -2.19 -17.39 9.10
CA ASN A 51 -2.24 -16.23 9.98
C ASN A 51 -3.63 -15.60 9.97
N ASP A 52 -4.46 -15.90 10.97
CA ASP A 52 -5.83 -15.38 11.08
C ASP A 52 -5.90 -13.84 11.09
N THR A 53 -4.89 -13.17 11.63
CA THR A 53 -4.83 -11.69 11.63
C THR A 53 -4.60 -11.16 10.22
N PHE A 54 -3.71 -11.81 9.45
CA PHE A 54 -3.53 -11.51 8.05
C PHE A 54 -4.80 -11.78 7.24
N LEU A 55 -5.47 -12.91 7.46
CA LEU A 55 -6.71 -13.28 6.77
C LEU A 55 -7.85 -12.27 7.00
N ASP A 56 -7.95 -11.70 8.21
CA ASP A 56 -8.90 -10.60 8.46
C ASP A 56 -8.48 -9.32 7.72
N TYR A 57 -7.20 -8.96 7.75
CA TYR A 57 -6.71 -7.71 7.16
C TYR A 57 -6.85 -7.74 5.63
N ILE A 58 -6.46 -8.85 5.01
CA ILE A 58 -6.49 -9.00 3.57
C ILE A 58 -7.91 -9.10 3.02
N SER A 59 -8.91 -9.48 3.84
CA SER A 59 -10.32 -9.42 3.44
C SER A 59 -10.73 -7.99 3.05
N TYR A 60 -10.30 -7.01 3.83
CA TYR A 60 -10.62 -5.60 3.62
C TYR A 60 -9.85 -5.02 2.43
N THR A 61 -8.56 -5.35 2.35
CA THR A 61 -7.72 -4.97 1.22
C THR A 61 -8.23 -5.58 -0.07
N TYR A 62 -8.71 -6.83 -0.07
CA TYR A 62 -9.28 -7.45 -1.26
C TYR A 62 -10.50 -6.69 -1.80
N SER A 63 -11.37 -6.20 -0.94
CA SER A 63 -12.52 -5.40 -1.35
C SER A 63 -12.14 -4.02 -1.90
N LEU A 64 -11.09 -3.41 -1.35
CA LEU A 64 -10.50 -2.21 -1.94
C LEU A 64 -9.84 -2.49 -3.31
N LEU A 65 -9.13 -3.62 -3.47
CA LEU A 65 -8.47 -4.00 -4.72
C LEU A 65 -9.45 -4.36 -5.84
N ARG A 66 -10.66 -4.83 -5.50
CA ARG A 66 -11.76 -5.07 -6.45
C ARG A 66 -12.55 -3.80 -6.79
N SER A 67 -12.33 -2.72 -6.05
CA SER A 67 -12.90 -1.40 -6.37
C SER A 67 -11.98 -0.64 -7.34
N ASP A 68 -12.52 0.36 -8.02
CA ASP A 68 -11.77 1.29 -8.86
C ASP A 68 -11.14 2.45 -8.05
N ILE A 69 -11.14 2.39 -6.70
CA ILE A 69 -10.67 3.49 -5.84
C ILE A 69 -9.17 3.78 -6.03
N ILE A 70 -8.32 2.74 -6.09
CA ILE A 70 -6.87 2.93 -6.27
C ILE A 70 -6.61 3.58 -7.65
N GLU A 71 -7.28 3.08 -8.69
CA GLU A 71 -7.18 3.65 -10.04
C GLU A 71 -7.62 5.11 -10.08
N GLN A 72 -8.77 5.44 -9.48
CA GLN A 72 -9.27 6.82 -9.39
C GLN A 72 -8.27 7.73 -8.67
N ILE A 73 -7.73 7.31 -7.53
CA ILE A 73 -6.76 8.10 -6.76
C ILE A 73 -5.48 8.34 -7.58
N ILE A 74 -4.93 7.30 -8.18
CA ILE A 74 -3.66 7.38 -8.94
C ILE A 74 -3.83 8.18 -10.23
N SER A 75 -5.01 8.15 -10.84
CA SER A 75 -5.33 8.89 -12.07
C SER A 75 -5.56 10.38 -11.84
N LEU A 76 -5.86 10.78 -10.60
CA LEU A 76 -6.13 12.17 -10.30
C LEU A 76 -4.86 13.01 -10.30
N SER A 77 -5.00 14.18 -10.91
CA SER A 77 -4.02 15.24 -10.87
C SER A 77 -4.72 16.59 -10.82
N TRP A 78 -4.07 17.57 -10.23
CA TRP A 78 -4.60 18.91 -10.06
C TRP A 78 -3.50 19.94 -10.20
N GLU A 79 -3.88 21.19 -10.44
CA GLU A 79 -2.94 22.31 -10.54
C GLU A 79 -2.82 23.01 -9.18
N LYS A 80 -1.59 23.23 -8.73
CA LYS A 80 -1.30 24.07 -7.56
C LYS A 80 -1.44 25.55 -7.93
N PRO A 81 -1.60 26.47 -6.95
CA PRO A 81 -1.66 27.91 -7.21
C PRO A 81 -0.45 28.48 -7.98
N ASN A 82 0.69 27.79 -7.96
CA ASN A 82 1.89 28.15 -8.69
C ASN A 82 1.95 27.60 -10.13
N GLY A 83 0.87 27.02 -10.64
CA GLY A 83 0.76 26.43 -11.98
C GLY A 83 1.38 25.04 -12.14
N MET A 84 1.95 24.47 -11.07
CA MET A 84 2.54 23.13 -11.14
C MET A 84 1.46 22.07 -10.98
N LYS A 85 1.49 21.07 -11.86
CA LYS A 85 0.66 19.87 -11.74
C LYS A 85 1.14 19.02 -10.56
N ASP A 86 0.21 18.56 -9.73
CA ASP A 86 0.44 17.68 -8.59
C ASP A 86 -0.46 16.44 -8.69
N SER A 87 -0.11 15.41 -7.93
CA SER A 87 -0.86 14.15 -7.85
C SER A 87 -0.60 13.46 -6.51
N PHE A 88 -1.35 12.40 -6.20
CA PHE A 88 -1.12 11.64 -4.97
C PHE A 88 0.25 10.95 -4.94
N ILE A 89 0.79 10.57 -6.10
CA ILE A 89 2.13 9.98 -6.24
C ILE A 89 3.02 10.93 -7.05
N ASN A 90 3.62 11.89 -6.35
CA ASN A 90 4.35 13.03 -6.93
C ASN A 90 5.88 12.98 -6.75
N ASP A 91 6.39 12.01 -6.00
CA ASP A 91 7.82 11.77 -5.77
C ASP A 91 8.29 10.43 -6.35
N ASP A 92 7.56 9.89 -7.34
CA ASP A 92 7.92 8.64 -8.01
C ASP A 92 9.26 8.78 -8.75
N LYS A 93 10.30 8.21 -8.15
CA LYS A 93 11.66 8.18 -8.70
C LYS A 93 11.88 7.02 -9.69
N PHE A 94 10.90 6.13 -9.85
CA PHE A 94 11.01 4.95 -10.73
C PHE A 94 10.41 5.18 -12.12
N GLU A 95 9.80 6.35 -12.34
CA GLU A 95 9.16 6.75 -13.60
C GLU A 95 8.09 5.73 -14.06
N LEU A 96 7.29 5.24 -13.12
CA LEU A 96 6.23 4.29 -13.41
C LEU A 96 5.13 4.99 -14.21
N ASN A 97 4.66 4.32 -15.27
CA ASN A 97 3.43 4.77 -15.94
C ASN A 97 2.21 4.51 -15.03
N ILE A 98 1.04 5.06 -15.40
CA ILE A 98 -0.17 5.00 -14.58
C ILE A 98 -0.58 3.56 -14.23
N ASN A 99 -0.55 2.64 -15.19
CA ASN A 99 -0.89 1.23 -14.96
C ASN A 99 0.13 0.58 -14.02
N GLN A 100 1.42 0.89 -14.20
CA GLN A 100 2.48 0.41 -13.31
C GLN A 100 2.32 0.95 -11.89
N LYS A 101 1.93 2.21 -11.71
CA LYS A 101 1.63 2.81 -10.39
C LYS A 101 0.47 2.12 -9.70
N ILE A 102 -0.61 1.81 -10.43
CA ILE A 102 -1.76 1.08 -9.89
C ILE A 102 -1.34 -0.30 -9.39
N ASN A 103 -0.61 -1.06 -10.20
CA ASN A 103 -0.08 -2.37 -9.82
C ASN A 103 0.87 -2.26 -8.61
N TYR A 104 1.81 -1.32 -8.66
CA TYR A 104 2.81 -1.07 -7.62
C TYR A 104 2.17 -0.76 -6.26
N ILE A 105 1.22 0.18 -6.21
CA ILE A 105 0.51 0.55 -4.97
C ILE A 105 -0.36 -0.61 -4.46
N SER A 106 -1.00 -1.35 -5.35
CA SER A 106 -1.82 -2.51 -5.01
C SER A 106 -1.00 -3.63 -4.35
N ILE A 107 0.16 -3.98 -4.92
CA ILE A 107 1.04 -5.00 -4.35
C ILE A 107 1.72 -4.50 -3.07
N LEU A 108 2.12 -3.21 -2.99
CA LEU A 108 2.63 -2.64 -1.75
C LEU A 108 1.64 -2.76 -0.60
N LEU A 109 0.35 -2.54 -0.86
CA LEU A 109 -0.70 -2.66 0.16
C LEU A 109 -0.82 -4.10 0.68
N VAL A 110 -0.74 -5.10 -0.22
CA VAL A 110 -0.75 -6.52 0.17
C VAL A 110 0.49 -6.88 1.01
N ILE A 111 1.69 -6.47 0.56
CA ILE A 111 2.92 -6.71 1.31
C ILE A 111 2.89 -6.01 2.67
N ARG A 112 2.38 -4.79 2.72
CA ARG A 112 2.18 -4.06 3.97
C ARG A 112 1.32 -4.86 4.94
N ASP A 113 0.21 -5.46 4.51
CA ASP A 113 -0.65 -6.24 5.39
C ASP A 113 0.04 -7.49 5.93
N ILE A 114 0.84 -8.18 5.08
CA ILE A 114 1.70 -9.27 5.53
C ILE A 114 2.69 -8.77 6.58
N MET A 115 3.34 -7.62 6.34
CA MET A 115 4.33 -7.06 7.24
C MET A 115 3.73 -6.52 8.55
N HIS A 116 2.50 -6.02 8.53
CA HIS A 116 1.83 -5.55 9.73
C HIS A 116 1.41 -6.71 10.65
N THR A 117 1.13 -7.87 10.06
CA THR A 117 0.59 -9.04 10.77
C THR A 117 1.65 -10.11 11.07
N SER A 118 2.77 -10.05 10.37
CA SER A 118 4.03 -10.71 10.73
C SER A 118 4.76 -9.79 11.72
N TYR A 119 5.44 -10.34 12.72
CA TYR A 119 6.04 -9.62 13.87
C TYR A 119 7.23 -8.69 13.48
N ILE A 120 7.01 -7.73 12.57
CA ILE A 120 8.01 -6.90 11.89
C ILE A 120 8.11 -5.48 12.51
N ALA A 121 7.34 -5.21 13.57
CA ALA A 121 7.30 -3.91 14.25
C ALA A 121 8.65 -3.43 14.87
N SER A 122 9.71 -4.23 14.81
CA SER A 122 11.06 -3.94 15.32
C SER A 122 12.08 -3.51 14.25
N ILE A 123 11.68 -3.29 13.00
CA ILE A 123 12.61 -2.88 11.93
C ILE A 123 13.22 -1.49 12.21
N PRO A 124 14.56 -1.31 12.21
CA PRO A 124 15.21 0.00 12.20
C PRO A 124 15.13 0.65 10.80
N ILE A 125 14.66 1.90 10.71
CA ILE A 125 14.30 2.50 9.41
C ILE A 125 15.10 3.75 9.10
N TYR A 126 15.55 3.81 7.84
CA TYR A 126 16.46 4.83 7.34
C TYR A 126 15.75 5.81 6.39
N ASN A 127 16.11 7.10 6.50
CA ASN A 127 15.58 8.19 5.68
C ASN A 127 16.06 8.09 4.22
N GLU A 128 15.15 7.85 3.27
CA GLU A 128 15.46 7.66 1.83
C GLU A 128 15.98 8.92 1.12
N TYR A 129 15.79 10.10 1.71
CA TYR A 129 16.23 11.38 1.16
C TYR A 129 17.63 11.78 1.61
N LYS A 130 18.21 11.07 2.58
CA LYS A 130 19.58 11.31 3.05
C LYS A 130 20.64 10.54 2.24
N TYR A 131 20.25 9.42 1.65
CA TYR A 131 21.17 8.44 1.09
C TYR A 131 21.11 8.42 -0.43
N ASN A 132 22.25 8.21 -1.07
CA ASN A 132 22.26 7.89 -2.49
C ASN A 132 21.67 6.49 -2.74
N GLN A 133 21.34 6.17 -3.99
CA GLN A 133 20.67 4.91 -4.35
C GLN A 133 21.38 3.66 -3.80
N LYS A 134 22.72 3.63 -3.86
CA LYS A 134 23.53 2.51 -3.35
C LYS A 134 23.42 2.41 -1.83
N GLU A 135 23.62 3.52 -1.12
CA GLU A 135 23.49 3.59 0.33
C GLU A 135 22.08 3.22 0.81
N PHE A 136 21.04 3.63 0.08
CA PHE A 136 19.67 3.26 0.41
C PHE A 136 19.43 1.76 0.21
N CYS A 137 19.99 1.16 -0.85
CA CYS A 137 19.94 -0.29 -1.05
C CYS A 137 20.66 -1.04 0.07
N ASP A 138 21.86 -0.59 0.44
CA ASP A 138 22.66 -1.22 1.50
C ASP A 138 21.96 -1.12 2.86
N LYS A 139 21.34 0.02 3.15
CA LYS A 139 20.52 0.22 4.36
C LYS A 139 19.22 -0.59 4.37
N ALA A 140 18.56 -0.72 3.22
CA ALA A 140 17.39 -1.58 3.09
C ALA A 140 17.74 -3.07 3.24
N LYS A 141 18.93 -3.50 2.79
CA LYS A 141 19.46 -4.85 3.01
C LYS A 141 19.77 -5.09 4.50
N GLU A 142 20.52 -4.19 5.14
CA GLU A 142 20.80 -4.22 6.60
C GLU A 142 19.49 -4.28 7.41
N MET A 143 18.47 -3.56 6.97
CA MET A 143 17.14 -3.54 7.56
C MET A 143 16.44 -4.90 7.47
N ILE A 144 16.49 -5.57 6.32
CA ILE A 144 15.89 -6.90 6.11
C ILE A 144 16.64 -7.97 6.91
N GLU A 145 17.97 -7.88 6.96
CA GLU A 145 18.84 -8.84 7.66
C GLU A 145 18.64 -8.83 9.19
N ASN A 146 18.33 -7.68 9.78
CA ASN A 146 18.22 -7.54 11.24
C ASN A 146 16.82 -7.71 11.82
N SER A 147 15.78 -7.85 10.99
CA SER A 147 14.39 -7.67 11.44
C SER A 147 13.50 -8.90 11.32
N ILE A 148 13.94 -9.96 10.64
CA ILE A 148 13.09 -11.07 10.25
C ILE A 148 13.89 -12.38 10.34
N ASP A 149 13.58 -13.25 11.30
CA ASP A 149 14.20 -14.59 11.40
C ASP A 149 13.92 -15.51 10.18
N ASN A 150 13.09 -15.06 9.23
CA ASN A 150 12.70 -15.73 7.98
C ASN A 150 13.14 -14.98 6.69
N ILE A 151 14.39 -14.48 6.65
CA ILE A 151 15.01 -13.87 5.44
C ILE A 151 14.85 -14.73 4.18
N SER A 152 14.80 -16.06 4.30
CA SER A 152 14.75 -16.97 3.15
C SER A 152 13.55 -16.73 2.20
N THR A 153 12.43 -16.19 2.71
CA THR A 153 11.23 -15.88 1.91
C THR A 153 11.22 -14.48 1.29
N LEU A 154 12.03 -13.54 1.79
CA LEU A 154 12.15 -12.17 1.27
C LEU A 154 13.38 -11.95 0.40
N GLY A 155 14.35 -12.87 0.46
CA GLY A 155 15.67 -12.73 -0.19
C GLY A 155 15.62 -12.42 -1.68
N ASN A 156 14.54 -12.84 -2.35
CA ASN A 156 14.29 -12.69 -3.78
C ASN A 156 13.39 -11.47 -4.13
N ILE A 157 13.06 -10.61 -3.16
CA ILE A 157 12.19 -9.43 -3.36
C ILE A 157 13.03 -8.16 -3.19
N ASN A 158 12.83 -7.18 -4.08
CA ASN A 158 13.58 -5.93 -4.04
C ASN A 158 13.53 -5.24 -2.66
N PRO A 159 14.68 -5.00 -1.99
CA PRO A 159 14.72 -4.37 -0.67
C PRO A 159 14.10 -2.97 -0.60
N ILE A 160 14.18 -2.18 -1.68
CA ILE A 160 13.54 -0.86 -1.76
C ILE A 160 12.03 -1.00 -1.64
N PHE A 161 11.46 -1.98 -2.35
CA PHE A 161 10.03 -2.26 -2.33
C PHE A 161 9.57 -2.64 -0.92
N ILE A 162 10.31 -3.53 -0.25
CA ILE A 162 10.06 -3.93 1.14
C ILE A 162 10.18 -2.76 2.12
N ALA A 163 11.18 -1.88 1.94
CA ALA A 163 11.38 -0.71 2.78
C ALA A 163 10.21 0.28 2.72
N ILE A 164 9.64 0.51 1.52
CA ILE A 164 8.49 1.40 1.32
C ILE A 164 7.25 0.85 2.04
N ALA A 165 7.00 -0.47 1.95
CA ALA A 165 5.93 -1.13 2.67
C ALA A 165 6.13 -1.04 4.20
N ALA A 166 7.32 -1.37 4.70
CA ALA A 166 7.65 -1.30 6.13
C ALA A 166 7.40 0.11 6.71
N LYS A 167 7.90 1.14 6.02
CA LYS A 167 7.74 2.56 6.41
C LYS A 167 6.30 3.00 6.62
N SER A 168 5.36 2.40 5.90
CA SER A 168 3.93 2.75 6.02
C SER A 168 3.23 2.17 7.26
N ILE A 169 3.93 1.32 8.02
CA ILE A 169 3.37 0.64 9.20
C ILE A 169 3.76 1.37 10.49
N LEU A 170 4.82 2.18 10.49
CA LEU A 170 5.32 2.76 11.74
C LEU A 170 4.58 4.04 12.05
N PRO A 171 3.86 4.08 13.18
CA PRO A 171 3.00 5.22 13.44
C PRO A 171 3.74 6.39 14.09
N PHE A 172 5.00 6.27 14.52
CA PHE A 172 5.62 7.28 15.41
C PHE A 172 7.13 7.55 15.28
N SER A 173 7.87 6.87 14.40
CA SER A 173 9.35 7.00 14.35
C SER A 173 9.89 7.89 13.24
N ILE A 174 9.07 8.26 12.25
CA ILE A 174 9.51 8.94 11.02
C ILE A 174 8.67 10.19 10.83
N LYS A 175 9.32 11.32 10.57
CA LYS A 175 8.57 12.56 10.31
C LYS A 175 7.88 12.45 8.95
N SER A 176 6.68 13.04 8.81
CA SER A 176 5.88 12.94 7.57
C SER A 176 6.63 13.38 6.30
N ASP A 177 7.60 14.28 6.42
CA ASP A 177 8.47 14.75 5.34
C ASP A 177 9.51 13.71 4.87
N GLU A 178 9.75 12.64 5.63
CA GLU A 178 10.70 11.58 5.31
C GLU A 178 10.04 10.34 4.66
N LEU A 179 8.71 10.34 4.54
CA LEU A 179 7.94 9.27 3.91
C LEU A 179 7.66 9.60 2.44
N SER A 180 7.91 8.63 1.55
CA SER A 180 7.46 8.69 0.16
C SER A 180 5.94 8.88 0.07
N SER A 181 5.49 9.50 -1.02
CA SER A 181 4.07 9.60 -1.34
C SER A 181 3.39 8.22 -1.41
N SER A 182 4.13 7.19 -1.82
CA SER A 182 3.66 5.80 -1.86
C SER A 182 3.41 5.24 -0.46
N SER A 183 4.37 5.40 0.47
CA SER A 183 4.21 4.96 1.87
C SER A 183 3.05 5.68 2.56
N LYS A 184 2.89 6.98 2.31
CA LYS A 184 1.76 7.77 2.83
C LYS A 184 0.43 7.25 2.29
N LEU A 185 0.35 7.03 0.98
CA LEU A 185 -0.88 6.60 0.34
C LEU A 185 -1.30 5.21 0.81
N ILE A 186 -0.39 4.23 0.88
CA ILE A 186 -0.76 2.87 1.34
C ILE A 186 -1.16 2.85 2.82
N SER A 187 -0.61 3.74 3.66
CA SER A 187 -1.08 3.92 5.05
C SER A 187 -2.52 4.46 5.10
N ILE A 188 -2.85 5.43 4.25
CA ILE A 188 -4.22 5.94 4.10
C ILE A 188 -5.17 4.83 3.61
N LEU A 189 -4.81 4.14 2.53
CA LEU A 189 -5.63 3.10 1.90
C LEU A 189 -5.91 1.94 2.86
N PHE A 190 -4.93 1.52 3.64
CA PHE A 190 -5.11 0.52 4.69
C PHE A 190 -6.14 0.94 5.74
N ASN A 191 -6.07 2.18 6.22
CA ASN A 191 -7.01 2.66 7.22
C ASN A 191 -8.42 2.80 6.65
N ILE A 192 -8.54 3.23 5.38
CA ILE A 192 -9.81 3.28 4.66
C ILE A 192 -10.40 1.87 4.53
N SER A 193 -9.63 0.89 4.04
CA SER A 193 -10.13 -0.46 3.81
C SER A 193 -10.71 -1.07 5.09
N ARG A 194 -10.04 -0.87 6.23
CA ARG A 194 -10.49 -1.33 7.54
C ARG A 194 -11.78 -0.66 8.01
N ILE A 195 -11.89 0.66 7.85
CA ILE A 195 -13.12 1.36 8.26
C ILE A 195 -14.28 0.87 7.40
N ILE A 196 -14.12 0.82 6.07
CA ILE A 196 -15.15 0.31 5.17
C ILE A 196 -15.54 -1.13 5.54
N GLY A 197 -14.55 -1.98 5.78
CA GLY A 197 -14.72 -3.38 6.14
C GLY A 197 -15.40 -3.64 7.48
N ALA A 198 -15.32 -2.69 8.42
CA ALA A 198 -16.02 -2.78 9.70
C ALA A 198 -17.53 -2.54 9.58
N TYR A 199 -18.02 -2.00 8.46
CA TYR A 199 -19.44 -1.85 8.20
C TYR A 199 -19.97 -3.07 7.41
N PRO A 200 -20.72 -3.98 8.05
CA PRO A 200 -21.27 -5.13 7.36
C PRO A 200 -22.20 -4.68 6.22
N TYR A 201 -22.24 -5.45 5.13
CA TYR A 201 -23.10 -5.26 3.94
C TYR A 201 -22.71 -4.15 2.93
N CYS A 202 -21.49 -3.60 3.00
CA CYS A 202 -21.04 -2.54 2.09
C CYS A 202 -20.59 -3.03 0.70
N GLU A 203 -20.25 -4.30 0.50
CA GLU A 203 -19.63 -4.73 -0.76
C GLU A 203 -20.63 -4.80 -1.94
N ASN A 204 -21.93 -4.94 -1.66
CA ASN A 204 -22.94 -5.22 -2.68
C ASN A 204 -23.97 -4.08 -2.88
N ASN A 205 -23.77 -2.90 -2.26
CA ASN A 205 -24.72 -1.78 -2.36
C ASN A 205 -24.03 -0.41 -2.36
N SER A 206 -23.73 0.10 -3.56
CA SER A 206 -23.06 1.38 -3.78
C SER A 206 -23.76 2.59 -3.15
N GLU A 207 -25.08 2.57 -3.01
CA GLU A 207 -25.85 3.64 -2.33
C GLU A 207 -25.50 3.74 -0.84
N ARG A 208 -25.07 2.63 -0.22
CA ARG A 208 -24.62 2.59 1.17
C ARG A 208 -23.11 2.76 1.30
N THR A 209 -22.33 2.27 0.34
CA THR A 209 -20.86 2.30 0.38
C THR A 209 -20.30 3.70 0.23
N GLN A 210 -20.85 4.52 -0.67
CA GLN A 210 -20.31 5.87 -0.90
C GLN A 210 -20.40 6.79 0.33
N PRO A 211 -21.54 6.87 1.06
CA PRO A 211 -21.60 7.62 2.32
C PRO A 211 -20.61 7.12 3.38
N ILE A 212 -20.41 5.80 3.48
CA ILE A 212 -19.47 5.19 4.44
C ILE A 212 -18.03 5.51 4.05
N PHE A 213 -17.70 5.47 2.75
CA PHE A 213 -16.40 5.87 2.23
C PHE A 213 -16.07 7.33 2.55
N LEU A 214 -17.02 8.24 2.31
CA LEU A 214 -16.87 9.65 2.69
C LEU A 214 -16.68 9.83 4.20
N SER A 215 -17.47 9.11 5.02
CA SER A 215 -17.36 9.14 6.48
C SER A 215 -16.02 8.60 6.98
N ALA A 216 -15.52 7.52 6.38
CA ALA A 216 -14.23 6.93 6.69
C ALA A 216 -13.11 7.95 6.49
N ILE A 217 -13.07 8.61 5.33
CA ILE A 217 -12.05 9.60 5.01
C ILE A 217 -12.17 10.84 5.90
N TYR A 218 -13.39 11.27 6.22
CA TYR A 218 -13.62 12.35 7.18
C TYR A 218 -13.03 12.01 8.57
N ASN A 219 -13.33 10.81 9.09
CA ASN A 219 -12.81 10.35 10.38
C ASN A 219 -11.28 10.26 10.37
N LEU A 220 -10.69 9.74 9.29
CA LEU A 220 -9.23 9.69 9.15
C LEU A 220 -8.60 11.09 9.09
N THR A 221 -9.23 12.04 8.42
CA THR A 221 -8.74 13.43 8.37
C THR A 221 -8.68 14.03 9.79
N ASN A 222 -9.71 13.80 10.61
CA ASN A 222 -9.77 14.33 11.97
C ASN A 222 -8.86 13.61 12.97
N ASN A 223 -8.44 12.39 12.67
CA ASN A 223 -7.55 11.57 13.52
C ASN A 223 -6.15 11.40 12.92
N ALA A 224 -5.81 12.14 11.85
CA ALA A 224 -4.60 11.91 11.08
C ALA A 224 -3.33 12.00 11.95
N SER A 225 -3.27 12.98 12.86
CA SER A 225 -2.15 13.15 13.79
C SER A 225 -2.02 11.98 14.77
N PHE A 226 -3.13 11.46 15.29
CA PHE A 226 -3.14 10.31 16.21
C PHE A 226 -2.73 9.01 15.51
N LEU A 227 -3.13 8.86 14.24
CA LEU A 227 -2.89 7.65 13.45
C LEU A 227 -1.56 7.67 12.68
N GLY A 228 -0.74 8.73 12.81
CA GLY A 228 0.50 8.87 12.04
C GLY A 228 0.26 8.97 10.52
N ILE A 229 -0.91 9.46 10.11
CA ILE A 229 -1.30 9.61 8.70
C ILE A 229 -0.92 11.02 8.22
N ASP A 230 -0.41 11.14 6.99
CA ASP A 230 -0.11 12.43 6.39
C ASP A 230 -1.38 13.27 6.21
N TYR A 231 -1.53 14.28 7.09
CA TYR A 231 -2.71 15.15 7.14
C TYR A 231 -2.98 15.85 5.80
N LYS A 232 -1.93 16.30 5.10
CA LYS A 232 -2.10 17.03 3.83
C LYS A 232 -2.65 16.12 2.75
N MET A 233 -2.13 14.90 2.65
CA MET A 233 -2.59 13.91 1.67
C MET A 233 -4.01 13.42 1.97
N ILE A 234 -4.33 13.05 3.22
CA ILE A 234 -5.70 12.62 3.55
C ILE A 234 -6.72 13.75 3.39
N ARG A 235 -6.32 15.00 3.69
CA ARG A 235 -7.19 16.16 3.46
C ARG A 235 -7.46 16.38 1.98
N GLN A 236 -6.42 16.27 1.14
CA GLN A 236 -6.56 16.35 -0.30
C GLN A 236 -7.49 15.25 -0.82
N LEU A 237 -7.36 14.02 -0.30
CA LEU A 237 -8.25 12.91 -0.63
C LEU A 237 -9.70 13.21 -0.23
N TYR A 238 -9.91 13.69 1.00
CA TYR A 238 -11.23 14.11 1.49
C TYR A 238 -11.91 15.12 0.57
N ASP A 239 -11.20 16.17 0.17
CA ASP A 239 -11.76 17.21 -0.69
C ASP A 239 -12.15 16.63 -2.07
N LYS A 240 -11.36 15.70 -2.62
CA LYS A 240 -11.66 14.99 -3.88
C LYS A 240 -12.88 14.06 -3.77
N VAL A 241 -13.02 13.33 -2.67
CA VAL A 241 -14.18 12.45 -2.44
C VAL A 241 -15.44 13.29 -2.19
N LYS A 242 -15.34 14.36 -1.41
CA LYS A 242 -16.46 15.26 -1.08
C LYS A 242 -17.07 15.90 -2.33
N CYS A 243 -16.24 16.31 -3.29
CA CYS A 243 -16.69 16.87 -4.56
C CYS A 243 -17.13 15.80 -5.58
N GLY A 244 -16.99 14.51 -5.24
CA GLY A 244 -17.39 13.38 -6.08
C GLY A 244 -16.46 13.12 -7.26
N GLU A 245 -15.21 13.62 -7.22
CA GLU A 245 -14.14 13.28 -8.18
C GLU A 245 -13.65 11.83 -7.98
N ILE A 246 -13.79 11.31 -6.75
CA ILE A 246 -13.57 9.90 -6.41
C ILE A 246 -14.87 9.34 -5.84
N ARG A 247 -15.33 8.23 -6.38
CA ARG A 247 -16.54 7.55 -5.93
C ARG A 247 -16.32 6.05 -5.89
N TRP A 248 -16.79 5.41 -4.83
CA TRP A 248 -16.89 3.96 -4.80
C TRP A 248 -17.93 3.51 -5.82
N LYS A 249 -17.48 3.03 -6.98
CA LYS A 249 -18.34 2.44 -8.00
C LYS A 249 -18.14 0.93 -7.96
N ASN A 250 -19.23 0.19 -8.08
CA ASN A 250 -19.18 -1.25 -8.32
C ASN A 250 -19.03 -1.51 -9.81
#